data_AF-X0V4S4-F1
#
_entry.id   AF-X0V4S4-F1
#
_cell.length_a   1.000
_cell.length_b   1.000
_cell.length_c   1.000
_cell.angle_alpha   90.00
_cell.angle_beta   90.00
_cell.angle_gamma   90.00
#
_symmetry.space_group_name_H-M   'P 1'
#
loop_
_entity.id
_entity.type
_entity.pdbx_description
1 polymer ?
#
loop_
_entity_poly.entity_id
_entity_poly.type
_entity_poly.pdbx_seq_one_letter_code
_entity_poly.pdbx_strand_id
1 'polypeptide(L)'
;ALYYKGNHHDPMLIKANEVFKLATIGGSKALDWKGIGTLEKGSLADIITINLKKPHLTPSSIDDSILNHFAYSMKGNDVENVIADGKLIMQNRNIQNVDVEKAIMDVEGVTQRLLS
;
A
#
# COMPACT_ATOMS: atom_id res chain seq x y z
N ALA A 1 4.79 9.91 5.51
CA ALA A 1 4.33 11.31 5.33
C ALA A 1 4.35 12.09 6.65
N LEU A 2 3.52 11.72 7.65
CA LEU A 2 3.41 12.47 8.90
C LEU A 2 4.72 12.59 9.68
N TYR A 3 5.47 11.48 9.82
CA TYR A 3 6.79 11.50 10.46
C TYR A 3 7.76 12.50 9.80
N TYR A 4 7.83 12.51 8.47
CA TYR A 4 8.71 13.41 7.71
C TYR A 4 8.36 14.88 7.94
N LYS A 5 7.07 15.23 7.94
CA LYS A 5 6.59 16.58 8.27
C LYS A 5 6.91 16.96 9.70
N GLY A 6 6.65 16.05 10.64
CA GLY A 6 6.91 16.27 12.07
C GLY A 6 8.39 16.55 12.35
N ASN A 7 9.29 15.78 11.73
CA ASN A 7 10.73 16.00 11.87
C ASN A 7 11.18 17.39 11.40
N HIS A 8 10.56 17.91 10.33
CA HIS A 8 10.90 19.22 9.75
C HIS A 8 10.04 20.37 10.28
N HIS A 9 9.09 20.10 11.17
CA HIS A 9 8.18 21.09 11.75
C HIS A 9 7.41 21.90 10.68
N ASP A 10 7.17 21.29 9.51
CA ASP A 10 6.47 21.92 8.39
C ASP A 10 5.33 21.00 7.88
N PRO A 11 4.06 21.37 8.13
CA PRO A 11 2.92 20.57 7.69
C PRO A 11 2.69 20.62 6.17
N MET A 12 3.25 21.60 5.46
CA MET A 12 3.11 21.79 4.01
C MET A 12 4.24 21.13 3.20
N LEU A 13 5.26 20.59 3.87
CA LEU A 13 6.50 20.10 3.26
C LEU A 13 6.31 19.04 2.16
N ILE A 14 5.31 18.17 2.32
CA ILE A 14 4.99 17.15 1.30
C ILE A 14 3.48 17.04 1.12
N LYS A 15 3.03 17.12 -0.13
CA LYS A 15 1.62 17.04 -0.50
C LYS A 15 1.18 15.60 -0.70
N ALA A 16 -0.13 15.36 -0.60
CA ALA A 16 -0.70 14.02 -0.70
C ALA A 16 -0.40 13.33 -2.05
N ASN A 17 -0.41 14.09 -3.15
CA ASN A 17 -0.01 13.60 -4.47
C ASN A 17 1.46 13.18 -4.55
N GLU A 18 2.36 13.88 -3.85
CA GLU A 18 3.77 13.52 -3.77
C GLU A 18 3.95 12.23 -2.96
N VAL A 19 3.21 12.06 -1.86
CA VAL A 19 3.18 10.80 -1.09
C VAL A 19 2.75 9.63 -1.98
N PHE A 20 1.70 9.80 -2.78
CA PHE A 20 1.23 8.77 -3.70
C PHE A 20 2.27 8.43 -4.77
N LYS A 21 2.93 9.45 -5.36
CA LYS A 21 4.03 9.24 -6.31
C LYS A 21 5.19 8.49 -5.67
N LEU A 22 5.59 8.85 -4.45
CA LEU A 22 6.67 8.16 -3.73
C LEU A 22 6.33 6.68 -3.47
N ALA A 23 5.08 6.38 -3.15
CA ALA A 23 4.60 5.02 -2.92
C ALA A 23 4.48 4.17 -4.19
N THR A 24 4.59 4.76 -5.39
CA THR A 24 4.39 4.08 -6.68
C THR A 24 5.61 4.28 -7.59
N ILE A 25 5.54 5.21 -8.54
CA ILE A 25 6.61 5.52 -9.50
C ILE A 25 7.92 5.97 -8.83
N GLY A 26 7.85 6.52 -7.62
CA GLY A 26 9.02 6.84 -6.81
C GLY A 26 9.82 5.59 -6.42
N GLY A 27 9.14 4.51 -6.03
CA GLY A 27 9.76 3.22 -5.74
C GLY A 27 10.39 2.59 -6.98
N SER A 28 9.69 2.63 -8.12
CA SER A 28 10.23 2.22 -9.43
C SER A 28 11.57 2.92 -9.74
N LYS A 29 11.61 4.25 -9.59
CA LYS A 29 12.83 5.04 -9.81
C LYS A 29 13.94 4.73 -8.81
N ALA A 30 13.59 4.55 -7.54
CA ALA A 30 14.57 4.25 -6.49
C ALA A 30 15.25 2.89 -6.68
N LEU A 31 14.55 1.93 -7.30
CA LEU A 31 15.04 0.58 -7.57
C LEU A 31 15.62 0.40 -8.98
N ASP A 32 15.63 1.45 -9.81
CA ASP A 32 15.88 1.38 -11.27
C ASP A 32 15.06 0.27 -11.98
N TRP A 33 13.85 0.01 -11.47
CA TRP A 33 12.97 -1.01 -12.00
C TRP A 33 11.96 -0.36 -12.94
N LYS A 34 12.22 -0.51 -14.25
CA LYS A 34 11.38 0.03 -15.31
C LYS A 34 10.12 -0.81 -15.55
N GLY A 35 9.04 -0.14 -15.95
CA GLY A 35 7.77 -0.80 -16.29
C GLY A 35 6.89 -1.15 -15.09
N ILE A 36 7.13 -0.57 -13.90
CA ILE A 36 6.27 -0.71 -12.72
C ILE A 36 5.91 0.66 -12.14
N GLY A 37 4.89 0.70 -11.27
CA GLY A 37 4.50 1.92 -10.55
C GLY A 37 3.69 2.94 -11.37
N THR A 38 3.29 2.61 -12.60
CA THR A 38 2.34 3.39 -13.41
C THR A 38 1.26 2.48 -14.02
N LEU A 39 0.08 3.06 -14.29
CA LEU A 39 -0.99 2.41 -15.05
C LEU A 39 -0.94 2.87 -16.51
N GLU A 40 0.09 2.42 -17.23
CA GLU A 40 0.33 2.76 -18.63
C GLU A 40 0.49 1.48 -19.47
N LYS A 41 0.18 1.57 -20.77
CA LYS A 41 0.36 0.44 -21.68
C LYS A 41 1.85 0.05 -21.74
N GLY A 42 2.14 -1.22 -21.49
CA GLY A 42 3.51 -1.75 -21.49
C GLY A 42 4.13 -1.86 -20.10
N SER A 43 3.51 -1.31 -19.05
CA SER A 43 3.87 -1.61 -17.66
C SER A 43 3.36 -2.99 -17.24
N LEU A 44 4.04 -3.61 -16.27
CA LEU A 44 3.54 -4.80 -15.57
C LEU A 44 2.21 -4.45 -14.90
N ALA A 45 1.31 -5.43 -14.88
CA ALA A 45 0.01 -5.29 -14.24
C ALA A 45 0.13 -5.49 -12.71
N ASP A 46 0.81 -4.57 -12.05
CA ASP A 46 0.92 -4.45 -10.59
C ASP A 46 -0.14 -3.49 -10.08
N ILE A 47 -1.26 -4.04 -9.60
CA ILE A 47 -2.49 -3.28 -9.32
C ILE A 47 -3.05 -3.69 -7.96
N ILE A 48 -3.52 -2.70 -7.21
CA ILE A 48 -4.36 -2.94 -6.02
C ILE A 48 -5.74 -2.32 -6.23
N THR A 49 -6.76 -2.95 -5.65
CA THR A 49 -8.08 -2.31 -5.51
C THR A 49 -8.33 -1.99 -4.04
N ILE A 50 -8.96 -0.85 -3.78
CA ILE A 50 -9.18 -0.34 -2.42
C ILE A 50 -10.68 -0.19 -2.19
N ASN A 51 -11.16 -0.74 -1.08
CA ASN A 51 -12.55 -0.57 -0.65
C ASN A 51 -12.71 0.77 0.08
N LEU A 52 -13.29 1.74 -0.61
CA LEU A 52 -13.53 3.08 -0.08
C LEU A 52 -14.76 3.18 0.86
N LYS A 53 -15.60 2.15 0.91
CA LYS A 53 -16.83 2.13 1.73
C LYS A 53 -16.49 1.73 3.16
N LYS A 54 -15.71 2.57 3.85
CA LYS A 54 -15.28 2.38 5.23
C LYS A 54 -15.56 3.63 6.07
N PRO A 55 -15.89 3.49 7.37
CA PRO A 55 -16.16 4.64 8.22
C PRO A 55 -15.03 5.68 8.24
N HIS A 56 -13.77 5.24 8.28
CA HIS A 56 -12.60 6.12 8.30
C HIS A 56 -12.23 6.74 6.95
N LEU A 57 -12.94 6.38 5.86
CA LEU A 57 -12.78 6.93 4.52
C LEU A 57 -14.01 7.73 4.06
N THR A 58 -15.00 7.91 4.94
CA THR A 58 -16.24 8.64 4.62
C THR A 58 -16.13 10.09 5.10
N PRO A 59 -16.42 11.11 4.25
CA PRO A 59 -16.98 11.01 2.90
C PRO A 59 -15.94 10.73 1.80
N SER A 60 -16.14 9.63 1.06
CA SER A 60 -15.20 9.16 0.03
C SER A 60 -15.40 9.78 -1.36
N SER A 61 -16.49 10.52 -1.57
CA SER A 61 -16.95 10.99 -2.88
C SER A 61 -16.59 12.44 -3.20
N ILE A 62 -15.63 13.02 -2.47
CA ILE A 62 -15.12 14.36 -2.74
C ILE A 62 -13.83 14.18 -3.54
N ASP A 63 -13.79 14.59 -4.81
CA ASP A 63 -12.75 14.17 -5.77
C ASP A 63 -11.31 14.48 -5.33
N ASP A 64 -11.08 15.63 -4.68
CA ASP A 64 -9.76 16.00 -4.16
C ASP A 64 -9.37 15.26 -2.86
N SER A 65 -10.31 14.51 -2.26
CA SER A 65 -10.07 13.80 -0.98
C SER A 65 -9.36 12.47 -1.16
N ILE A 66 -9.38 11.84 -2.33
CA ILE A 66 -8.88 10.46 -2.46
C ILE A 66 -7.38 10.33 -2.17
N LEU A 67 -6.57 11.26 -2.65
CA LEU A 67 -5.12 11.28 -2.36
C LEU A 67 -4.86 11.66 -0.91
N ASN A 68 -5.69 12.52 -0.32
CA ASN A 68 -5.60 12.86 1.10
C ASN A 68 -5.95 11.65 1.97
N HIS A 69 -7.01 10.90 1.62
CA HIS A 69 -7.35 9.64 2.23
C HIS A 69 -6.20 8.65 2.10
N PHE A 70 -5.60 8.50 0.91
CA PHE A 70 -4.43 7.65 0.73
C PHE A 70 -3.27 8.03 1.65
N ALA A 71 -2.95 9.33 1.74
CA ALA A 71 -1.80 9.80 2.51
C ALA A 71 -2.01 9.75 4.03
N TYR A 72 -3.25 9.85 4.53
CA TYR A 72 -3.52 10.10 5.95
C TYR A 72 -4.53 9.17 6.62
N SER A 73 -5.41 8.51 5.87
CA SER A 73 -6.53 7.73 6.44
C SER A 73 -6.53 6.25 6.04
N MET A 74 -6.14 5.93 4.80
CA MET A 74 -6.12 4.57 4.27
C MET A 74 -5.09 3.71 4.98
N LYS A 75 -5.41 2.42 5.08
CA LYS A 75 -4.58 1.39 5.71
C LYS A 75 -4.52 0.16 4.82
N GLY A 76 -3.56 -0.74 5.06
CA GLY A 76 -3.47 -2.00 4.33
C GLY A 76 -4.74 -2.87 4.42
N ASN A 77 -5.53 -2.72 5.48
CA ASN A 77 -6.81 -3.41 5.64
C ASN A 77 -7.92 -2.91 4.68
N ASP A 78 -7.69 -1.80 3.98
CA ASP A 78 -8.63 -1.28 2.98
C ASP A 78 -8.36 -1.87 1.58
N VAL A 79 -7.21 -2.50 1.37
CA VAL A 79 -6.90 -3.22 0.12
C VAL A 79 -7.77 -4.47 0.04
N GLU A 80 -8.45 -4.63 -1.10
CA GLU A 80 -9.40 -5.73 -1.34
C GLU A 80 -8.79 -6.81 -2.25
N ASN A 81 -8.17 -6.40 -3.34
CA ASN A 81 -7.51 -7.29 -4.29
C ASN A 81 -6.09 -6.80 -4.57
N VAL A 82 -5.18 -7.73 -4.83
CA VAL A 82 -3.80 -7.45 -5.28
C VAL A 82 -3.49 -8.31 -6.49
N ILE A 83 -3.04 -7.66 -7.55
CA ILE A 83 -2.57 -8.25 -8.80
C ILE A 83 -1.09 -7.90 -8.91
N ALA A 84 -0.25 -8.90 -9.16
CA ALA A 84 1.18 -8.74 -9.39
C ALA A 84 1.53 -9.42 -10.71
N ASP A 85 2.13 -8.69 -11.64
CA ASP A 85 2.44 -9.16 -13.00
C ASP A 85 1.23 -9.87 -13.65
N GLY A 86 0.04 -9.26 -13.53
CA GLY A 86 -1.20 -9.78 -14.09
C GLY A 86 -1.80 -10.99 -13.36
N LYS A 87 -1.17 -11.49 -12.28
CA LYS A 87 -1.67 -12.60 -11.47
C LYS A 87 -2.36 -12.08 -10.22
N LEU A 88 -3.60 -12.53 -9.99
CA LEU A 88 -4.35 -12.21 -8.77
C LEU A 88 -3.74 -13.00 -7.60
N ILE A 89 -3.02 -12.32 -6.70
CA ILE A 89 -2.36 -12.93 -5.54
C ILE A 89 -3.14 -12.76 -4.24
N MET A 90 -4.09 -11.82 -4.20
CA MET A 90 -5.05 -11.67 -3.11
C MET A 90 -6.41 -11.30 -3.71
N GLN A 91 -7.47 -11.99 -3.30
CA GLN A 91 -8.83 -11.74 -3.73
C GLN A 91 -9.77 -11.61 -2.53
N ASN A 92 -10.54 -10.52 -2.47
CA ASN A 92 -11.45 -10.25 -1.35
C ASN A 92 -10.77 -10.44 0.02
N ARG A 93 -9.53 -9.95 0.14
CA ARG A 93 -8.65 -10.08 1.32
C ARG A 93 -8.14 -11.49 1.65
N ASN A 94 -8.41 -12.49 0.80
CA ASN A 94 -7.85 -13.84 0.94
C ASN A 94 -6.59 -13.97 0.08
N ILE A 95 -5.45 -14.25 0.70
CA ILE A 95 -4.17 -14.46 0.00
C ILE A 95 -4.22 -15.83 -0.68
N GLN A 96 -3.91 -15.88 -1.97
CA GLN A 96 -4.14 -17.08 -2.79
C GLN A 96 -3.02 -18.13 -2.65
N ASN A 97 -1.80 -17.69 -2.35
CA ASN A 97 -0.59 -18.52 -2.47
C ASN A 97 0.19 -18.67 -1.16
N VAL A 98 -0.41 -18.32 -0.02
CA VAL A 98 0.24 -18.37 1.30
C VAL A 98 -0.73 -18.97 2.31
N ASP A 99 -0.25 -19.96 3.07
CA ASP A 99 -0.89 -20.43 4.30
C ASP A 99 -0.54 -19.46 5.43
N VAL A 100 -1.50 -18.60 5.79
CA VAL A 100 -1.29 -17.50 6.73
C VAL A 100 -1.13 -18.03 8.14
N GLU A 101 -1.91 -19.04 8.52
CA GLU A 101 -1.85 -19.69 9.82
C GLU A 101 -0.48 -20.33 10.03
N LYS A 102 0.02 -21.07 9.04
CA LYS A 102 1.37 -21.63 9.09
C LYS A 102 2.43 -20.54 9.19
N ALA A 103 2.32 -19.45 8.42
CA ALA A 103 3.27 -18.35 8.47
C ALA A 103 3.33 -17.71 9.87
N ILE A 104 2.19 -17.57 10.55
CA ILE A 104 2.12 -17.08 11.94
C ILE A 104 2.84 -18.06 12.88
N MET A 105 2.54 -19.36 12.78
CA MET A 105 3.19 -20.39 13.60
C MET A 105 4.72 -20.43 13.41
N ASP A 106 5.19 -20.30 12.17
CA ASP A 106 6.61 -20.27 11.85
C ASP A 106 7.30 -19.06 12.53
N VAL A 107 6.66 -17.89 12.51
CA VAL A 107 7.16 -16.67 13.18
C VAL A 107 7.18 -16.82 14.71
N GLU A 108 6.14 -17.41 15.30
CA GLU A 108 6.09 -17.70 16.74
C GLU A 108 7.23 -18.64 17.15
N GLY A 109 7.47 -19.71 16.37
CA GLY A 109 8.56 -20.66 16.62
C GLY A 109 9.94 -20.02 16.50
N VAL A 110 10.16 -19.11 15.53
CA VAL A 110 11.41 -18.33 15.43
C VAL A 110 11.58 -17.42 16.66
N THR A 111 10.52 -16.75 17.07
CA THR A 111 10.55 -15.82 18.21
C THR A 111 10.91 -16.54 19.51
N GLN A 112 10.33 -17.71 19.76
CA GLN A 112 10.68 -18.51 20.93
C GLN A 112 12.16 -18.89 20.97
N ARG A 113 12.76 -19.24 19.82
CA ARG A 113 14.21 -19.53 19.73
C ARG A 113 15.10 -18.31 19.94
N LEU A 114 14.63 -17.12 19.59
CA LEU A 114 15.37 -15.87 19.82
C LEU A 114 15.32 -15.41 21.27
N LEU A 115 14.28 -15.82 22.01
CA LEU A 115 14.07 -15.47 23.42
C LEU A 115 14.64 -16.49 24.41
N SER A 116 14.97 -17.70 23.95
CA SER A 116 15.68 -18.74 24.72
C SER A 116 17.17 -18.52 24.72
#